data_AF-A0A1I7RXM8-F1
#
_entry.id   AF-A0A1I7RXM8-F1
#
_cell.length_a   1.000
_cell.length_b   1.000
_cell.length_c   1.000
_cell.angle_alpha   90.00
_cell.angle_beta   90.00
_cell.angle_gamma   90.00
#
_symmetry.space_group_name_H-M   'P 1'
#
loop_
_entity.id
_entity.type
_entity.pdbx_description
1 polymer ?
#
loop_
_entity_poly.entity_id
_entity_poly.type
_entity_poly.pdbx_seq_one_letter_code
_entity_poly.pdbx_strand_id
1 'polypeptide(L)'
;MGAPFKTKLFHVEREAFCHIFDTSRMKNVARNRQVHNNFEPKLVPTRGFVQSTLSKDAIDFILDELTLDVSIAWFSLYPKSKDEYLFSTINNNDNIGLPGGFTSKCTKNNGTTTGVTRYNIWQRNATLCESKLFRHGLCVFGLEDLIPKLGESPFFFANKMMPEKDFSAIACWHEILFNRTYHQRGLHRVQENYYWKLPTIRFRSDREMMGDKFDSDTFNCTAYDWEKIGTNIQPDGLRLIES
;
A
#
# COMPACT_ATOMS: atom_id res chain seq x y z
N MET A 1 -44.23 20.37 27.42
CA MET A 1 -43.90 20.74 26.03
C MET A 1 -42.41 20.53 25.84
N GLY A 2 -42.03 19.50 25.09
CA GLY A 2 -40.63 19.18 24.80
C GLY A 2 -40.64 18.12 23.70
N ALA A 3 -40.56 18.57 22.45
CA ALA A 3 -40.59 17.69 21.30
C ALA A 3 -39.35 16.77 21.29
N PRO A 4 -39.47 15.49 20.91
CA PRO A 4 -38.32 14.61 20.80
C PRO A 4 -37.48 15.01 19.58
N PHE A 5 -36.17 15.17 19.80
CA PHE A 5 -35.17 15.30 18.74
C PHE A 5 -35.24 14.04 17.86
N LYS A 6 -35.79 14.16 16.66
CA LYS A 6 -35.67 13.14 15.62
C LYS A 6 -34.22 13.10 15.17
N THR A 7 -33.45 12.13 15.65
CA THR A 7 -32.24 11.67 14.97
C THR A 7 -32.67 11.19 13.59
N LYS A 8 -32.44 12.02 12.56
CA LYS A 8 -32.42 11.53 11.19
C LYS A 8 -31.26 10.53 11.12
N LEU A 9 -31.57 9.25 11.28
CA LEU A 9 -30.75 8.19 10.73
C LEU A 9 -30.60 8.53 9.24
N PHE A 10 -29.42 8.97 8.85
CA PHE A 10 -29.00 8.89 7.47
C PHE A 10 -28.81 7.40 7.16
N HIS A 11 -29.92 6.72 6.88
CA HIS A 11 -29.93 5.59 5.96
C HIS A 11 -29.50 6.17 4.61
N VAL A 12 -28.19 6.29 4.42
CA VAL A 12 -27.63 6.30 3.07
C VAL A 12 -27.86 4.89 2.57
N GLU A 13 -28.95 4.72 1.83
CA GLU A 13 -29.29 3.52 1.09
C GLU A 13 -28.02 3.02 0.39
N ARG A 14 -27.64 1.77 0.69
CA ARG A 14 -26.52 1.08 0.03
C ARG A 14 -26.74 0.89 -1.47
N GLU A 15 -27.91 1.27 -1.99
CA GLU A 15 -28.34 1.04 -3.36
C GLU A 15 -28.01 2.20 -4.33
N ALA A 16 -27.63 3.38 -3.82
CA ALA A 16 -27.23 4.51 -4.68
C ALA A 16 -25.73 4.55 -5.06
N PHE A 17 -24.92 3.62 -4.57
CA PHE A 17 -23.48 3.52 -4.88
C PHE A 17 -23.16 2.63 -6.10
N CYS A 18 -24.19 2.23 -6.87
CA CYS A 18 -24.07 1.34 -8.04
C CYS A 18 -24.07 2.08 -9.39
N HIS A 19 -23.71 3.37 -9.42
CA HIS A 19 -23.51 4.08 -10.69
C HIS A 19 -22.05 3.95 -11.12
N ILE A 20 -21.82 2.99 -12.02
CA ILE A 20 -20.85 2.95 -13.12
C ILE A 20 -19.77 4.04 -13.04
N PHE A 21 -18.55 3.62 -12.72
CA PHE A 21 -17.38 4.48 -12.59
C PHE A 21 -16.64 4.59 -13.94
N ASP A 22 -16.90 5.67 -14.69
CA ASP A 22 -16.12 6.12 -15.86
C ASP A 22 -15.26 7.33 -15.44
N THR A 23 -14.05 7.09 -14.95
CA THR A 23 -13.35 8.14 -14.18
C THR A 23 -11.82 8.16 -14.33
N SER A 24 -11.24 7.36 -15.21
CA SER A 24 -9.89 7.62 -15.74
C SER A 24 -9.97 7.71 -17.25
N ARG A 25 -10.33 8.89 -17.76
CA ARG A 25 -10.25 9.15 -19.19
C ARG A 25 -8.80 9.48 -19.52
N MET A 26 -8.28 8.81 -20.53
CA MET A 26 -7.03 9.20 -21.13
C MET A 26 -7.21 10.62 -21.68
N LYS A 27 -6.26 11.51 -21.41
CA LYS A 27 -6.21 12.87 -21.99
C LYS A 27 -6.29 12.78 -23.51
N ASN A 28 -5.58 11.82 -24.08
CA ASN A 28 -5.79 11.41 -25.46
C ASN A 28 -6.97 10.43 -25.55
N VAL A 29 -8.13 10.94 -25.95
CA VAL A 29 -9.38 10.18 -26.07
C VAL A 29 -9.25 8.96 -26.98
N ALA A 30 -8.38 8.98 -28.00
CA ALA A 30 -8.15 7.85 -28.89
C ALA A 30 -7.47 6.65 -28.18
N ARG A 31 -6.81 6.89 -27.04
CA ARG A 31 -6.21 5.87 -26.18
C ARG A 31 -7.16 5.30 -25.14
N ASN A 32 -8.36 5.88 -25.00
CA ASN A 32 -9.40 5.18 -24.27
C ASN A 32 -9.64 3.86 -24.99
N ARG A 33 -9.36 2.73 -24.30
CA ARG A 33 -9.64 1.39 -24.83
C ARG A 33 -11.08 1.43 -25.34
N GLN A 34 -11.23 1.27 -26.66
CA GLN A 34 -12.50 1.51 -27.32
C GLN A 34 -13.62 0.77 -26.59
N VAL A 35 -14.74 1.47 -26.44
CA VAL A 35 -16.06 0.93 -26.07
C VAL A 35 -16.44 -0.12 -27.12
N HIS A 36 -15.79 -1.28 -27.13
CA HIS A 36 -16.22 -2.41 -27.91
C HIS A 36 -17.40 -3.03 -27.15
N ASN A 37 -18.56 -3.02 -27.79
CA ASN A 37 -19.83 -3.58 -27.30
C ASN A 37 -20.53 -2.80 -26.17
N ASN A 38 -20.62 -1.47 -26.25
CA ASN A 38 -21.42 -0.64 -25.33
C ASN A 38 -21.08 -0.82 -23.83
N PHE A 39 -19.89 -1.32 -23.50
CA PHE A 39 -19.45 -1.49 -22.11
C PHE A 39 -18.25 -0.60 -21.85
N GLU A 40 -18.48 0.51 -21.16
CA GLU A 40 -17.38 1.32 -20.63
C GLU A 40 -16.63 0.50 -19.56
N PRO A 41 -15.30 0.42 -19.64
CA PRO A 41 -14.53 -0.41 -18.71
C PRO A 41 -14.57 0.26 -17.32
N LYS A 42 -15.43 -0.28 -16.45
CA LYS A 42 -15.68 0.21 -15.09
C LYS A 42 -14.42 0.04 -14.25
N LEU A 43 -13.90 1.11 -13.63
CA LEU A 43 -12.87 0.90 -12.60
C LEU A 43 -13.52 0.35 -11.33
N VAL A 44 -12.78 -0.52 -10.65
CA VAL A 44 -13.13 -1.10 -9.37
C VAL A 44 -12.49 -0.23 -8.27
N PRO A 45 -13.30 0.51 -7.48
CA PRO A 45 -12.78 1.29 -6.36
C PRO A 45 -12.05 0.38 -5.40
N THR A 46 -10.76 0.65 -5.18
CA THR A 46 -9.89 -0.16 -4.33
C THR A 46 -9.36 0.71 -3.21
N ARG A 47 -9.49 0.23 -1.99
CA ARG A 47 -8.95 0.89 -0.80
C ARG A 47 -7.57 0.34 -0.49
N GLY A 48 -6.64 1.21 -0.09
CA GLY A 48 -5.31 0.83 0.38
C GLY A 48 -4.74 1.84 1.34
N PHE A 49 -3.42 1.97 1.37
CA PHE A 49 -2.74 2.98 2.18
C PHE A 49 -2.49 4.24 1.38
N VAL A 50 -2.41 5.38 2.08
CA VAL A 50 -2.04 6.67 1.49
C VAL A 50 -0.61 6.67 0.96
N GLN A 51 0.28 5.91 1.61
CA GLN A 51 1.68 5.78 1.20
C GLN A 51 1.80 4.80 0.04
N SER A 52 2.33 5.28 -1.08
CA SER A 52 2.55 4.49 -2.30
C SER A 52 3.99 4.60 -2.75
N THR A 53 4.50 3.53 -3.38
CA THR A 53 5.78 3.53 -4.10
C THR A 53 5.44 3.38 -5.58
N LEU A 54 5.78 4.37 -6.39
CA LEU A 54 5.47 4.43 -7.83
C LEU A 54 6.76 4.64 -8.61
N SER A 55 6.89 3.98 -9.76
CA SER A 55 8.01 4.24 -10.68
C SER A 55 7.84 5.60 -11.36
N LYS A 56 8.94 6.12 -11.91
CA LYS A 56 8.88 7.34 -12.74
C LYS A 56 7.88 7.19 -13.88
N ASP A 57 7.93 6.07 -14.61
CA ASP A 57 7.02 5.80 -15.73
C ASP A 57 5.55 5.80 -15.30
N ALA A 58 5.24 5.31 -14.09
CA ALA A 58 3.90 5.35 -13.54
C ALA A 58 3.46 6.80 -13.26
N ILE A 59 4.36 7.63 -12.74
CA ILE A 59 4.10 9.05 -12.48
C ILE A 59 3.91 9.81 -13.79
N ASP A 60 4.80 9.64 -14.77
CA ASP A 60 4.68 10.26 -16.09
C ASP A 60 3.34 9.88 -16.73
N PHE A 61 2.97 8.59 -16.70
CA PHE A 61 1.68 8.13 -17.20
C PHE A 61 0.50 8.80 -16.46
N ILE A 62 0.53 8.88 -15.13
CA ILE A 62 -0.53 9.54 -14.36
C ILE A 62 -0.66 11.03 -14.74
N LEU A 63 0.48 11.72 -14.88
CA LEU A 63 0.49 13.15 -15.14
C LEU A 63 0.19 13.50 -16.58
N ASP A 64 0.64 12.70 -17.54
CA ASP A 64 0.60 13.03 -18.97
C ASP A 64 -0.56 12.35 -19.69
N GLU A 65 -0.97 11.15 -19.23
CA GLU A 65 -1.98 10.35 -19.91
C GLU A 65 -3.33 10.37 -19.22
N LEU A 66 -3.41 10.52 -17.89
CA LEU A 66 -4.69 10.44 -17.18
C LEU A 66 -5.34 11.81 -16.95
N THR A 67 -6.68 11.82 -17.00
CA THR A 67 -7.52 12.91 -16.49
C THR A 67 -8.13 12.47 -15.17
N LEU A 68 -7.74 13.10 -14.06
CA LEU A 68 -8.12 12.67 -12.70
C LEU A 68 -9.26 13.49 -12.08
N ASP A 69 -9.74 14.56 -12.72
CA ASP A 69 -10.71 15.49 -12.12
C ASP A 69 -11.98 14.79 -11.63
N VAL A 70 -12.53 13.90 -12.46
CA VAL A 70 -13.72 13.11 -12.13
C VAL A 70 -13.43 12.13 -10.99
N SER A 71 -12.31 11.42 -11.05
CA SER A 71 -11.87 10.50 -9.98
C SER A 71 -11.72 11.23 -8.64
N ILE A 72 -11.02 12.38 -8.62
CA ILE A 72 -10.77 13.18 -7.41
C ILE A 72 -12.08 13.73 -6.85
N ALA A 73 -12.95 14.29 -7.70
CA ALA A 73 -14.25 14.79 -7.27
C ALA A 73 -15.10 13.69 -6.65
N TRP A 74 -15.08 12.48 -7.24
CA TRP A 74 -15.85 11.35 -6.76
C TRP A 74 -15.33 10.80 -5.42
N PHE A 75 -14.02 10.55 -5.31
CA PHE A 75 -13.44 10.13 -4.03
C PHE A 75 -13.63 11.19 -2.94
N SER A 76 -13.76 12.46 -3.31
CA SER A 76 -14.07 13.54 -2.38
C SER A 76 -15.47 13.44 -1.77
N LEU A 77 -16.38 12.65 -2.34
CA LEU A 77 -17.72 12.39 -1.78
C LEU A 77 -17.71 11.35 -0.64
N TYR A 78 -16.66 10.54 -0.52
CA TYR A 78 -16.59 9.52 0.54
C TYR A 78 -16.50 10.16 1.92
N PRO A 79 -17.29 9.73 2.92
CA PRO A 79 -17.31 10.41 4.22
C PRO A 79 -16.00 10.25 5.01
N LYS A 80 -15.19 9.22 4.74
CA LYS A 80 -13.95 8.90 5.46
C LYS A 80 -12.90 8.32 4.50
N SER A 81 -11.61 8.49 4.85
CA SER A 81 -10.47 7.85 4.16
C SER A 81 -10.44 8.11 2.65
N LYS A 82 -10.80 9.32 2.20
CA LYS A 82 -10.88 9.71 0.79
C LYS A 82 -9.53 9.54 0.06
N ASP A 83 -8.47 9.79 0.79
CA ASP A 83 -7.06 9.69 0.41
C ASP A 83 -6.56 8.23 0.27
N GLU A 84 -7.32 7.25 0.76
CA GLU A 84 -6.96 5.82 0.70
C GLU A 84 -7.41 5.12 -0.59
N TYR A 85 -8.13 5.81 -1.47
CA TYR A 85 -8.74 5.19 -2.66
C TYR A 85 -8.03 5.51 -3.98
N LEU A 86 -7.59 6.76 -4.20
CA LEU A 86 -7.16 7.21 -5.54
C LEU A 86 -6.03 6.36 -6.13
N PHE A 87 -4.87 6.33 -5.48
CA PHE A 87 -3.71 5.61 -5.99
C PHE A 87 -3.92 4.09 -5.98
N SER A 88 -4.61 3.56 -4.98
CA SER A 88 -4.96 2.14 -4.91
C SER A 88 -5.89 1.74 -6.05
N THR A 89 -6.86 2.57 -6.40
CA THR A 89 -7.76 2.34 -7.53
C THR A 89 -6.98 2.41 -8.85
N ILE A 90 -6.19 3.46 -9.06
CA ILE A 90 -5.41 3.59 -10.30
C ILE A 90 -4.45 2.40 -10.48
N ASN A 91 -3.80 1.98 -9.40
CA ASN A 91 -2.83 0.88 -9.44
C ASN A 91 -3.47 -0.50 -9.63
N ASN A 92 -4.70 -0.74 -9.17
CA ASN A 92 -5.33 -2.07 -9.23
C ASN A 92 -6.31 -2.23 -10.39
N ASN A 93 -6.33 -1.35 -11.38
CA ASN A 93 -7.28 -1.46 -12.49
C ASN A 93 -6.55 -1.76 -13.80
N ASP A 94 -6.72 -3.00 -14.27
CA ASP A 94 -6.02 -3.55 -15.44
C ASP A 94 -6.27 -2.75 -16.72
N ASN A 95 -7.47 -2.19 -16.84
CA ASN A 95 -7.91 -1.34 -17.95
C ASN A 95 -7.24 0.04 -18.00
N ILE A 96 -6.64 0.51 -16.91
CA ILE A 96 -5.86 1.77 -16.92
C ILE A 96 -4.55 1.58 -17.67
N GLY A 97 -3.94 0.40 -17.59
CA GLY A 97 -2.64 0.15 -18.22
C GLY A 97 -1.48 0.91 -17.56
N LEU A 98 -1.60 1.26 -16.27
CA LEU A 98 -0.54 1.93 -15.52
C LEU A 98 0.78 1.12 -15.60
N PRO A 99 1.91 1.74 -15.96
CA PRO A 99 3.23 1.10 -15.85
C PRO A 99 3.48 0.62 -14.41
N GLY A 100 3.80 -0.67 -14.25
CA GLY A 100 3.92 -1.29 -12.92
C GLY A 100 2.60 -1.53 -12.17
N GLY A 101 1.45 -1.24 -12.80
CA GLY A 101 0.12 -1.51 -12.26
C GLY A 101 -0.18 -3.01 -12.08
N PHE A 102 -1.17 -3.28 -11.24
CA PHE A 102 -1.61 -4.59 -10.77
C PHE A 102 -3.10 -4.83 -11.09
N THR A 103 -3.62 -5.99 -10.71
CA THR A 103 -4.97 -6.42 -11.06
C THR A 103 -6.00 -6.28 -9.95
N SER A 104 -7.21 -5.88 -10.33
CA SER A 104 -8.37 -5.78 -9.43
C SER A 104 -8.82 -7.15 -8.95
N LYS A 105 -8.46 -8.22 -9.68
CA LYS A 105 -8.76 -9.60 -9.29
C LYS A 105 -8.33 -9.89 -7.85
N CYS A 106 -7.15 -9.43 -7.46
CA CYS A 106 -6.58 -9.75 -6.16
C CYS A 106 -7.18 -8.93 -5.00
N THR A 107 -8.03 -7.96 -5.31
CA THR A 107 -8.76 -7.15 -4.31
C THR A 107 -10.26 -7.44 -4.31
N LYS A 108 -10.78 -8.23 -5.27
CA LYS A 108 -12.15 -8.76 -5.25
C LYS A 108 -12.38 -9.60 -3.98
N ASN A 109 -13.62 -9.65 -3.52
CA ASN A 109 -14.05 -10.45 -2.35
C ASN A 109 -13.26 -10.17 -1.06
N ASN A 110 -12.93 -8.91 -0.78
CA ASN A 110 -12.11 -8.48 0.36
C ASN A 110 -10.67 -9.05 0.35
N GLY A 111 -10.16 -9.42 -0.82
CA GLY A 111 -8.76 -9.77 -0.99
C GLY A 111 -7.83 -8.63 -0.57
N THR A 112 -6.72 -8.96 0.09
CA THR A 112 -5.69 -8.00 0.48
C THR A 112 -4.38 -8.43 -0.14
N THR A 113 -3.66 -7.49 -0.75
CA THR A 113 -2.30 -7.71 -1.25
C THR A 113 -1.31 -6.91 -0.41
N THR A 114 -0.22 -7.56 -0.01
CA THR A 114 0.84 -6.91 0.77
C THR A 114 1.65 -5.97 -0.10
N GLY A 115 1.75 -4.70 0.31
CA GLY A 115 2.71 -3.74 -0.25
C GLY A 115 3.97 -3.65 0.61
N VAL A 116 5.02 -3.02 0.09
CA VAL A 116 6.32 -2.86 0.79
C VAL A 116 6.63 -1.43 1.22
N THR A 117 5.80 -0.46 0.83
CA THR A 117 6.07 0.96 1.09
C THR A 117 6.18 1.26 2.58
N ARG A 118 5.29 0.71 3.40
CA ARG A 118 5.14 1.12 4.79
C ARG A 118 4.79 -0.02 5.71
N TYR A 119 5.62 -0.18 6.74
CA TYR A 119 5.34 -1.00 7.90
C TYR A 119 4.59 -0.20 8.97
N ASN A 120 3.53 -0.79 9.52
CA ASN A 120 2.82 -0.23 10.65
C ASN A 120 2.20 -1.34 11.51
N ILE A 121 2.09 -1.08 12.81
CA ILE A 121 1.41 -1.98 13.74
C ILE A 121 0.14 -1.30 14.22
N TRP A 122 -1.00 -1.94 13.97
CA TRP A 122 -2.29 -1.46 14.44
C TRP A 122 -2.55 -1.93 15.88
N GLN A 123 -3.30 -1.15 16.66
CA GLN A 123 -3.64 -1.48 18.05
C GLN A 123 -4.37 -2.82 18.21
N ARG A 124 -5.07 -3.30 17.18
CA ARG A 124 -5.63 -4.67 17.16
C ARG A 124 -4.57 -5.77 17.28
N ASN A 125 -3.32 -5.47 16.93
CA ASN A 125 -2.15 -6.33 17.07
C ASN A 125 -1.20 -5.75 18.14
N ALA A 126 -1.74 -5.23 19.25
CA ALA A 126 -0.96 -4.50 20.25
C ALA A 126 0.22 -5.30 20.84
N THR A 127 0.13 -6.63 20.86
CA THR A 127 1.20 -7.53 21.31
C THR A 127 2.47 -7.44 20.45
N LEU A 128 2.38 -6.91 19.23
CA LEU A 128 3.54 -6.70 18.35
C LEU A 128 4.23 -5.34 18.58
N CYS A 129 3.64 -4.44 19.37
CA CYS A 129 4.18 -3.11 19.66
C CYS A 129 4.90 -3.16 21.03
N GLU A 130 6.21 -3.34 21.02
CA GLU A 130 7.01 -3.57 22.23
C GLU A 130 7.11 -2.32 23.10
N SER A 131 7.14 -1.14 22.49
CA SER A 131 7.07 0.14 23.21
C SER A 131 5.73 0.36 23.92
N LYS A 132 4.67 -0.34 23.51
CA LYS A 132 3.29 -0.19 24.01
C LYS A 132 2.71 1.22 23.84
N LEU A 133 3.35 2.06 23.01
CA LEU A 133 2.92 3.43 22.75
C LEU A 133 1.98 3.44 21.55
N PHE A 134 0.82 4.10 21.68
CA PHE A 134 -0.15 4.22 20.60
C PHE A 134 -0.64 5.65 20.42
N ARG A 135 -0.88 6.04 19.17
CA ARG A 135 -1.63 7.26 18.83
C ARG A 135 -2.56 6.96 17.66
N HIS A 136 -3.83 7.35 17.76
CA HIS A 136 -4.85 7.11 16.72
C HIS A 136 -4.88 5.64 16.22
N GLY A 137 -4.74 4.68 17.14
CA GLY A 137 -4.79 3.24 16.81
C GLY A 137 -3.55 2.66 16.11
N LEU A 138 -2.46 3.43 16.00
CA LEU A 138 -1.18 2.98 15.44
C LEU A 138 -0.07 3.01 16.49
N CYS A 139 0.76 1.97 16.51
CA CYS A 139 1.97 1.88 17.32
C CYS A 139 2.90 3.06 17.01
N VAL A 140 3.47 3.65 18.05
CA VAL A 140 4.57 4.60 17.98
C VAL A 140 5.82 3.83 18.33
N PHE A 141 6.66 3.52 17.34
CA PHE A 141 7.87 2.74 17.55
C PHE A 141 8.81 3.46 18.53
N GLY A 142 9.19 2.75 19.59
CA GLY A 142 10.18 3.16 20.58
C GLY A 142 11.50 2.39 20.41
N LEU A 143 12.43 2.58 21.33
CA LEU A 143 13.71 1.85 21.37
C LEU A 143 13.51 0.32 21.35
N GLU A 144 12.48 -0.16 22.05
CA GLU A 144 12.15 -1.57 22.18
C GLU A 144 11.73 -2.22 20.85
N ASP A 145 11.27 -1.41 19.89
CA ASP A 145 10.79 -1.90 18.59
C ASP A 145 11.90 -1.93 17.51
N LEU A 146 13.03 -1.25 17.73
CA LEU A 146 14.03 -0.99 16.68
C LEU A 146 14.59 -2.28 16.08
N ILE A 147 15.08 -3.21 16.91
CA ILE A 147 15.62 -4.48 16.42
C ILE A 147 14.50 -5.48 16.06
N PRO A 148 13.57 -5.83 16.97
CA PRO A 148 12.63 -6.91 16.71
C PRO A 148 11.56 -6.60 15.65
N LYS A 149 11.34 -5.31 15.31
CA LYS A 149 10.32 -4.91 14.33
C LYS A 149 10.90 -4.21 13.12
N LEU A 150 11.78 -3.23 13.31
CA LEU A 150 12.31 -2.43 12.19
C LEU A 150 13.57 -3.03 11.57
N GLY A 151 14.41 -3.65 12.39
CA GLY A 151 15.69 -4.23 11.98
C GLY A 151 15.54 -5.30 10.90
N GLU A 152 14.46 -6.07 10.97
CA GLU A 152 14.13 -7.22 10.11
C GLU A 152 13.03 -6.92 9.07
N SER A 153 12.42 -5.74 9.15
CA SER A 153 11.26 -5.37 8.33
C SER A 153 11.64 -5.36 6.83
N PRO A 154 10.87 -6.04 5.95
CA PRO A 154 11.09 -5.96 4.52
C PRO A 154 10.40 -4.74 3.88
N PHE A 155 9.99 -3.76 4.67
CA PHE A 155 9.34 -2.54 4.20
C PHE A 155 10.35 -1.40 4.09
N PHE A 156 10.12 -0.48 3.15
CA PHE A 156 11.03 0.65 2.93
C PHE A 156 10.94 1.71 4.03
N PHE A 157 9.74 1.93 4.56
CA PHE A 157 9.49 2.92 5.61
C PHE A 157 8.69 2.29 6.75
N ALA A 158 8.85 2.85 7.94
CA ALA A 158 8.05 2.49 9.10
C ALA A 158 7.23 3.70 9.55
N ASN A 159 6.01 3.46 10.02
CA ASN A 159 5.15 4.49 10.58
C ASN A 159 4.51 4.00 11.89
N LYS A 160 4.72 4.68 13.03
CA LYS A 160 5.29 6.03 13.22
C LYS A 160 6.31 6.08 14.33
N MET A 161 7.20 7.07 14.27
CA MET A 161 8.03 7.49 15.38
C MET A 161 7.65 8.92 15.76
N MET A 162 7.77 9.28 17.04
CA MET A 162 7.40 10.60 17.53
C MET A 162 8.42 11.08 18.56
N PRO A 163 9.09 12.23 18.35
CA PRO A 163 10.04 12.78 19.31
C PRO A 163 9.47 12.96 20.72
N GLU A 164 8.18 13.31 20.83
CA GLU A 164 7.53 13.55 22.13
C GLU A 164 7.18 12.25 22.87
N LYS A 165 7.41 11.10 22.24
CA LYS A 165 7.17 9.78 22.83
C LYS A 165 8.47 9.07 23.13
N ASP A 166 9.37 9.04 22.16
CA ASP A 166 10.71 8.48 22.31
C ASP A 166 11.63 9.09 21.25
N PHE A 167 12.38 10.13 21.63
CA PHE A 167 13.38 10.73 20.76
C PHE A 167 14.59 9.83 20.55
N SER A 168 14.95 9.03 21.56
CA SER A 168 16.08 8.11 21.50
C SER A 168 15.88 7.04 20.42
N ALA A 169 14.64 6.57 20.23
CA ALA A 169 14.30 5.66 19.12
C ALA A 169 14.67 6.25 17.75
N ILE A 170 14.37 7.54 17.52
CA ILE A 170 14.67 8.24 16.28
C ILE A 170 16.19 8.42 16.12
N ALA A 171 16.88 8.86 17.17
CA ALA A 171 18.32 9.08 17.16
C ALA A 171 19.09 7.78 16.90
N CYS A 172 18.75 6.70 17.63
CA CYS A 172 19.36 5.39 17.44
C CYS A 172 19.04 4.80 16.07
N TRP A 173 17.81 4.94 15.56
CA TRP A 173 17.49 4.47 14.22
C TRP A 173 18.27 5.22 13.13
N HIS A 174 18.47 6.53 13.30
CA HIS A 174 19.32 7.32 12.41
C HIS A 174 20.78 6.83 12.44
N GLU A 175 21.34 6.57 13.61
CA GLU A 175 22.70 6.01 13.75
C GLU A 175 22.81 4.62 13.12
N ILE A 176 21.81 3.76 13.34
CA ILE A 176 21.73 2.45 12.69
C ILE A 176 21.78 2.64 11.17
N LEU A 177 20.91 3.47 10.59
CA LEU A 177 20.89 3.72 9.15
C LEU A 177 22.23 4.29 8.63
N PHE A 178 22.82 5.24 9.34
CA PHE A 178 24.13 5.80 9.01
C PHE A 178 25.21 4.70 8.97
N ASN A 179 25.28 3.87 10.01
CA ASN A 179 26.23 2.76 10.10
C ASN A 179 26.01 1.75 8.96
N ARG A 180 24.74 1.44 8.64
CA ARG A 180 24.38 0.57 7.50
C ARG A 180 24.87 1.13 6.17
N THR A 181 24.74 2.44 5.94
CA THR A 181 25.10 3.10 4.67
C THR A 181 26.61 3.32 4.51
N TYR A 182 27.32 3.67 5.58
CA TYR A 182 28.71 4.14 5.47
C TYR A 182 29.75 3.13 5.93
N HIS A 183 29.45 2.30 6.93
CA HIS A 183 30.45 1.39 7.52
C HIS A 183 30.19 -0.09 7.22
N GLN A 184 28.99 -0.44 6.75
CA GLN A 184 28.57 -1.83 6.49
C GLN A 184 28.23 -2.07 5.02
N ARG A 185 28.95 -1.39 4.12
CA ARG A 185 28.78 -1.53 2.67
C ARG A 185 29.10 -2.96 2.23
N GLY A 186 28.25 -3.53 1.37
CA GLY A 186 28.44 -4.87 0.80
C GLY A 186 27.71 -6.01 1.53
N LEU A 187 27.07 -5.77 2.67
CA LEU A 187 26.16 -6.76 3.25
C LEU A 187 24.87 -6.83 2.42
N HIS A 188 24.59 -7.97 1.79
CA HIS A 188 23.32 -8.25 1.12
C HIS A 188 22.18 -8.35 2.13
N ARG A 189 21.59 -7.20 2.46
CA ARG A 189 20.48 -7.07 3.42
C ARG A 189 19.11 -6.97 2.77
N VAL A 190 19.08 -6.78 1.45
CA VAL A 190 17.84 -6.81 0.69
C VAL A 190 17.38 -8.26 0.63
N GLN A 191 16.21 -8.54 1.18
CA GLN A 191 15.59 -9.87 1.11
C GLN A 191 15.03 -10.11 -0.30
N GLU A 192 15.90 -10.26 -1.30
CA GLU A 192 15.51 -10.38 -2.72
C GLU A 192 14.46 -11.49 -2.94
N ASN A 193 14.65 -12.63 -2.27
CA ASN A 193 13.69 -13.74 -2.31
C ASN A 193 12.29 -13.37 -1.80
N TYR A 194 12.18 -12.47 -0.82
CA TYR A 194 10.89 -11.97 -0.35
C TYR A 194 10.25 -11.10 -1.45
N TYR A 195 11.00 -10.12 -1.98
CA TYR A 195 10.48 -9.21 -2.98
C TYR A 195 10.07 -9.92 -4.28
N TRP A 196 10.84 -10.91 -4.74
CA TRP A 196 10.52 -11.67 -5.97
C TRP A 196 9.25 -12.51 -5.84
N LYS A 197 8.86 -12.89 -4.62
CA LYS A 197 7.65 -13.67 -4.37
C LYS A 197 6.40 -12.80 -4.23
N LEU A 198 6.54 -11.46 -4.17
CA LEU A 198 5.40 -10.57 -4.04
C LEU A 198 4.45 -10.70 -5.25
N PRO A 199 3.12 -10.76 -5.03
CA PRO A 199 2.15 -10.89 -6.11
C PRO A 199 2.29 -9.80 -7.18
N THR A 200 2.58 -8.55 -6.76
CA THR A 200 2.76 -7.41 -7.67
C THR A 200 3.96 -7.59 -8.61
N ILE A 201 5.06 -8.16 -8.12
CA ILE A 201 6.24 -8.44 -8.92
C ILE A 201 5.98 -9.62 -9.85
N ARG A 202 5.43 -10.73 -9.34
CA ARG A 202 5.08 -11.90 -10.16
C ARG A 202 4.11 -11.54 -11.29
N PHE A 203 3.08 -10.75 -10.98
CA PHE A 203 2.11 -10.30 -11.97
C PHE A 203 2.75 -9.47 -13.07
N ARG A 204 3.62 -8.53 -12.70
CA ARG A 204 4.37 -7.74 -13.68
C ARG A 204 5.21 -8.65 -14.58
N SER A 205 5.98 -9.56 -13.99
CA SER A 205 6.86 -10.47 -14.73
C SER A 205 6.06 -11.39 -15.67
N ASP A 206 4.97 -11.99 -15.20
CA ASP A 206 4.12 -12.86 -16.01
C ASP A 206 3.48 -12.08 -17.16
N ARG A 207 3.01 -10.86 -16.90
CA ARG A 207 2.43 -9.97 -17.93
C ARG A 207 3.45 -9.57 -18.99
N GLU A 208 4.67 -9.21 -18.59
CA GLU A 208 5.75 -8.87 -19.52
C GLU A 208 6.18 -10.09 -20.36
N MET A 209 6.26 -11.28 -19.75
CA MET A 209 6.67 -12.50 -20.43
C MET A 209 5.61 -13.04 -21.39
N MET A 210 4.33 -13.01 -21.01
CA MET A 210 3.24 -13.60 -21.80
C MET A 210 2.63 -12.62 -22.81
N GLY A 211 2.81 -11.30 -22.63
CA GLY A 211 2.25 -10.28 -23.51
C GLY A 211 0.74 -10.43 -23.70
N ASP A 212 0.29 -10.50 -24.95
CA ASP A 212 -1.13 -10.64 -25.31
C ASP A 212 -1.77 -11.94 -24.83
N LYS A 213 -0.97 -12.96 -24.49
CA LYS A 213 -1.47 -14.23 -23.94
C LYS A 213 -1.72 -14.19 -22.43
N PHE A 214 -1.30 -13.10 -21.76
CA PHE A 214 -1.50 -12.97 -20.33
C PHE A 214 -2.98 -12.77 -20.00
N ASP A 215 -3.54 -13.68 -19.21
CA ASP A 215 -4.88 -13.54 -18.66
C ASP A 215 -4.83 -13.21 -17.17
N SER A 216 -5.10 -11.94 -16.84
CA SER A 216 -5.14 -11.45 -15.46
C SER A 216 -6.16 -12.18 -14.60
N ASP A 217 -7.26 -12.68 -15.18
CA ASP A 217 -8.32 -13.39 -14.44
C ASP A 217 -7.86 -14.78 -13.96
N THR A 218 -6.76 -15.32 -14.49
CA THR A 218 -6.18 -16.60 -14.04
C THR A 218 -5.02 -16.45 -13.04
N PHE A 219 -4.51 -15.23 -12.83
CA PHE A 219 -3.33 -14.98 -11.98
C PHE A 219 -3.48 -15.40 -10.50
N ASN A 220 -2.47 -16.06 -9.92
CA ASN A 220 -2.50 -16.48 -8.52
C ASN A 220 -2.13 -15.34 -7.54
N CYS A 221 -3.16 -14.78 -6.89
CA CYS A 221 -3.08 -13.67 -5.95
C CYS A 221 -2.52 -14.02 -4.56
N THR A 222 -2.13 -15.28 -4.30
CA THR A 222 -1.65 -15.70 -2.97
C THR A 222 -0.46 -14.84 -2.53
N ALA A 223 -0.65 -14.10 -1.44
CA ALA A 223 0.39 -13.30 -0.82
C ALA A 223 1.32 -14.19 0.02
N TYR A 224 2.61 -13.87 0.01
CA TYR A 224 3.58 -14.48 0.92
C TYR A 224 3.53 -13.72 2.25
N ASP A 225 3.28 -14.42 3.34
CA ASP A 225 3.19 -13.83 4.67
C ASP A 225 4.59 -13.74 5.29
N TRP A 226 5.11 -12.52 5.43
CA TRP A 226 6.45 -12.30 5.98
C TRP A 226 6.52 -12.52 7.49
N GLU A 227 5.41 -12.32 8.21
CA GLU A 227 5.34 -12.56 9.66
C GLU A 227 5.44 -14.07 9.99
N LYS A 228 5.15 -14.93 9.01
CA LYS A 228 5.34 -16.39 9.09
C LYS A 228 6.75 -16.86 8.71
N ILE A 229 7.63 -15.98 8.24
CA ILE A 229 9.06 -16.28 7.94
C ILE A 229 9.92 -16.05 9.20
N GLY A 230 9.34 -16.19 10.40
CA GLY A 230 10.02 -15.92 11.65
C GLY A 230 11.47 -16.45 11.72
N THR A 231 12.33 -15.62 12.32
CA THR A 231 13.39 -16.04 13.24
C THR A 231 14.54 -16.90 12.68
N ASN A 232 15.04 -16.65 11.47
CA ASN A 232 16.26 -17.33 10.98
C ASN A 232 17.23 -16.43 10.17
N ILE A 233 17.24 -15.12 10.44
CA ILE A 233 18.42 -14.30 10.13
C ILE A 233 19.15 -14.15 11.45
N GLN A 234 20.28 -14.86 11.62
CA GLN A 234 21.18 -14.60 12.73
C GLN A 234 21.52 -13.10 12.71
N PRO A 235 21.52 -12.41 13.86
CA PRO A 235 22.03 -11.05 13.94
C PRO A 235 23.54 -11.10 13.76
N ASP A 236 24.00 -11.23 12.52
CA ASP A 236 25.39 -11.10 12.17
C ASP A 236 25.77 -9.62 12.33
N GLY A 237 26.22 -9.28 13.54
CA GLY A 237 27.13 -8.16 13.74
C GLY A 237 26.64 -6.94 14.51
N LEU A 238 25.61 -7.02 15.36
CA LEU A 238 25.39 -6.01 16.40
C LEU A 238 26.06 -6.48 17.70
N ARG A 239 27.39 -6.41 17.74
CA ARG A 239 28.07 -6.28 19.03
C ARG A 239 27.78 -4.86 19.51
N LEU A 240 27.05 -4.76 20.61
CA LEU A 240 27.05 -3.56 21.43
C LEU A 240 28.51 -3.23 21.73
N ILE A 241 29.00 -2.11 21.22
CA ILE A 241 30.24 -1.52 21.73
C ILE A 241 29.84 -0.95 23.08
N GLU A 242 30.06 -1.74 24.14
CA GLU A 242 30.14 -1.19 25.49
C GLU A 242 31.37 -0.27 25.53
N SER A 243 31.13 1.01 25.82
CA SER A 243 32.13 1.98 26.24
C SER A 243 31.65 2.67 27.51
#